data_AF-A0A0D8XJ28-F1
#
_entry.id   AF-A0A0D8XJ28-F1
#
_cell.length_a   1.000
_cell.length_b   1.000
_cell.length_c   1.000
_cell.angle_alpha   90.00
_cell.angle_beta   90.00
_cell.angle_gamma   90.00
#
_symmetry.space_group_name_H-M   'P 1'
#
loop_
_entity.id
_entity.type
_entity.pdbx_description
1 polymer ?
#
loop_
_entity_poly.entity_id
_entity_poly.type
_entity_poly.pdbx_seq_one_letter_code
_entity_poly.pdbx_strand_id
1 'polypeptide(L)'
;MALGQYTSTGIYLVFDRMTPAFVGIAISALFINFLNVCVNHNVLIKMIAVASEAAFISSQMSWYHCYNDIDVKDCYAWPRNCSTIISQFEDLTFSLISTRRAPAIIYNSLTSVTDQDYKSAYLTTPMMGFIHSEIHNFEHWKKLTYPTFRYYAISAFIVMVMVYILTRTKKQLVNILTIALMATFCVLAFLLNVSLSSMRPKNPYANPVMLGEPGVLLNWSAWAWAVNLTLRNLKLGEGVWTFFGSLFNFHNNVLLDCLLVSIFMAFLPFMYVLFHVMIIDSYILERSSGNLFIANNAYTIRKEKFYTNPFAMVTALLDAVHIFGDYNTTVTFFYSFVVAITTLSNKIIRAEVLISAIREMKVSYRDRSSTSIVVVLVVLITTIIQLFFMSQNGYSITISIKRSVIPIDSIVVVLFELFAIGTFYGFRVFYSNTSFMIVNSVRKNNEKGELIINIVMIILWSMVIPIVTLLSLIKMTRDLHKGNDVLNTMYITITLGILMPIPMLLIKRMYEQYRSGCSFATLFKRNPDLWGPRLRSNRHEAEKAERMIRKWW
;
A
#
# COMPACT_ATOMS: atom_id res chain seq x y z
N MET A 1 16.89 -6.84 1.84
CA MET A 1 17.83 -6.13 0.94
C MET A 1 19.20 -6.80 0.90
N ALA A 2 19.93 -6.90 2.02
CA ALA A 2 21.27 -7.50 2.07
C ALA A 2 21.36 -8.91 1.46
N LEU A 3 20.39 -9.80 1.72
CA LEU A 3 20.34 -11.14 1.10
C LEU A 3 20.38 -11.11 -0.44
N GLY A 4 19.62 -10.18 -1.03
CA GLY A 4 19.57 -10.01 -2.48
C GLY A 4 20.89 -9.50 -3.03
N GLN A 5 21.50 -8.51 -2.37
CA GLN A 5 22.78 -7.93 -2.79
C GLN A 5 23.94 -8.92 -2.63
N TYR A 6 23.95 -9.68 -1.52
CA TYR A 6 24.97 -10.70 -1.25
C TYR A 6 25.00 -11.78 -2.34
N THR A 7 23.84 -12.25 -2.78
CA THR A 7 23.73 -13.31 -3.80
C THR A 7 23.67 -12.79 -5.23
N SER A 8 23.31 -11.52 -5.41
CA SER A 8 22.95 -10.91 -6.69
C SER A 8 21.83 -11.69 -7.42
N THR A 9 20.89 -12.25 -6.67
CA THR A 9 19.74 -13.02 -7.19
C THR A 9 18.42 -12.60 -6.54
N GLY A 10 17.31 -12.84 -7.23
CA GLY A 10 15.96 -12.58 -6.74
C GLY A 10 15.54 -13.52 -5.61
N ILE A 11 14.39 -13.21 -5.00
CA ILE A 11 13.91 -13.88 -3.79
C ILE A 11 13.77 -15.40 -3.95
N TYR A 12 13.33 -15.89 -5.12
CA TYR A 12 13.19 -17.32 -5.36
C TYR A 12 14.53 -18.06 -5.23
N LEU A 13 15.55 -17.63 -5.96
CA LEU A 13 16.87 -18.27 -5.93
C LEU A 13 17.58 -18.07 -4.60
N VAL A 14 17.33 -16.96 -3.88
CA VAL A 14 17.85 -16.77 -2.53
C VAL A 14 17.39 -17.91 -1.62
N PHE A 15 16.09 -18.18 -1.55
CA PHE A 15 15.59 -19.27 -0.70
C PHE A 15 15.94 -20.67 -1.23
N ASP A 16 15.92 -20.86 -2.56
CA ASP A 16 16.30 -22.15 -3.18
C ASP A 16 17.77 -22.52 -2.90
N ARG A 17 18.65 -21.53 -2.74
CA ARG A 17 20.07 -21.76 -2.44
C ARG A 17 20.39 -21.70 -0.96
N MET A 18 19.69 -20.88 -0.18
CA MET A 18 19.94 -20.72 1.27
C MET A 18 19.34 -21.87 2.07
N THR A 19 18.07 -22.16 1.83
CA THR A 19 17.27 -23.12 2.59
C THR A 19 16.19 -23.72 1.67
N PRO A 20 16.54 -24.69 0.80
CA PRO A 20 15.62 -25.27 -0.20
C PRO A 20 14.27 -25.72 0.36
N ALA A 21 14.23 -26.18 1.62
CA ALA A 21 13.01 -26.51 2.37
C ALA A 21 11.98 -25.37 2.41
N PHE A 22 12.44 -24.12 2.40
CA PHE A 22 11.63 -22.90 2.60
C PHE A 22 11.45 -22.07 1.32
N VAL A 23 11.67 -22.65 0.14
CA VAL A 23 11.40 -21.98 -1.15
C VAL A 23 9.96 -21.49 -1.26
N GLY A 24 9.01 -22.15 -0.59
CA GLY A 24 7.62 -21.71 -0.56
C GLY A 24 7.42 -20.32 0.03
N ILE A 25 8.30 -19.83 0.90
CA ILE A 25 8.27 -18.44 1.40
C ILE A 25 8.39 -17.46 0.24
N ALA A 26 9.35 -17.71 -0.66
CA ALA A 26 9.55 -16.87 -1.84
C ALA A 26 8.33 -16.89 -2.77
N ILE A 27 7.74 -18.07 -2.98
CA ILE A 27 6.54 -18.20 -3.82
C ILE A 27 5.35 -17.47 -3.20
N SER A 28 5.12 -17.57 -1.90
CA SER A 28 4.08 -16.81 -1.19
C SER A 28 4.30 -15.30 -1.31
N ALA A 29 5.53 -14.81 -1.14
CA ALA A 29 5.86 -13.40 -1.37
C ALA A 29 5.55 -12.95 -2.82
N LEU A 30 5.82 -13.80 -3.81
CA LEU A 30 5.46 -13.53 -5.21
C LEU A 30 3.93 -13.51 -5.40
N PHE A 31 3.17 -14.42 -4.79
CA PHE A 31 1.70 -14.36 -4.82
C PHE A 31 1.16 -13.06 -4.19
N ILE A 32 1.75 -12.58 -3.10
CA ILE A 32 1.38 -11.28 -2.51
C ILE A 32 1.61 -10.15 -3.51
N ASN A 33 2.74 -10.12 -4.24
CA ASN A 33 2.97 -9.12 -5.29
C ASN A 33 1.95 -9.21 -6.42
N PHE A 34 1.66 -10.43 -6.87
CA PHE A 34 0.70 -10.69 -7.93
C PHE A 34 -0.70 -10.20 -7.58
N LEU A 35 -1.18 -10.53 -6.38
CA LEU A 35 -2.48 -10.06 -5.90
C LEU A 35 -2.51 -8.53 -5.79
N ASN A 36 -1.44 -7.95 -5.26
CA ASN A 36 -1.26 -6.50 -5.17
C ASN A 36 -1.32 -5.79 -6.54
N VAL A 37 -0.73 -6.38 -7.58
CA VAL A 37 -0.79 -5.86 -8.97
C VAL A 37 -2.24 -5.84 -9.47
N CYS A 38 -3.02 -6.88 -9.17
CA CYS A 38 -4.42 -6.98 -9.57
C CYS A 38 -5.30 -5.95 -8.83
N VAL A 39 -5.16 -5.86 -7.51
CA VAL A 39 -6.04 -5.09 -6.62
C VAL A 39 -5.78 -3.57 -6.68
N ASN A 40 -4.60 -3.14 -7.16
CA ASN A 40 -4.27 -1.72 -7.33
C ASN A 40 -4.80 -1.09 -8.61
N HIS A 41 -5.18 -1.88 -9.61
CA HIS A 41 -5.50 -1.32 -10.92
C HIS A 41 -6.78 -0.48 -10.95
N ASN A 42 -7.76 -0.80 -10.10
CA ASN A 42 -8.98 -0.01 -10.02
C ASN A 42 -8.70 1.43 -9.56
N VAL A 43 -7.77 1.61 -8.60
CA VAL A 43 -7.31 2.94 -8.18
C VAL A 43 -6.68 3.67 -9.36
N LEU A 44 -5.79 2.99 -10.09
CA LEU A 44 -5.07 3.57 -11.22
C LEU A 44 -6.03 4.07 -12.31
N ILE A 45 -7.01 3.27 -12.73
CA ILE A 45 -7.99 3.70 -13.74
C ILE A 45 -8.81 4.89 -13.25
N LYS A 46 -9.31 4.83 -12.02
CA LYS A 46 -10.13 5.90 -11.45
C LYS A 46 -9.37 7.21 -11.38
N MET A 47 -8.11 7.18 -10.95
CA MET A 47 -7.28 8.38 -10.88
C MET A 47 -6.91 8.91 -12.26
N ILE A 48 -6.70 8.05 -13.26
CA ILE A 48 -6.51 8.49 -14.66
C ILE A 48 -7.81 9.11 -15.19
N ALA A 49 -8.97 8.53 -14.89
CA ALA A 49 -10.26 9.07 -15.31
C ALA A 49 -10.50 10.46 -14.69
N VAL A 50 -10.31 10.62 -13.39
CA VAL A 50 -10.41 11.91 -12.69
C VAL A 50 -9.41 12.92 -13.24
N ALA A 51 -8.15 12.52 -13.45
CA ALA A 51 -7.15 13.40 -14.05
C ALA A 51 -7.54 13.80 -15.48
N SER A 52 -8.09 12.89 -16.29
CA SER A 52 -8.53 13.20 -17.65
C SER A 52 -9.68 14.20 -17.66
N GLU A 53 -10.69 14.03 -16.81
CA GLU A 53 -11.79 15.01 -16.68
C GLU A 53 -11.27 16.37 -16.24
N ALA A 54 -10.41 16.41 -15.22
CA ALA A 54 -9.83 17.65 -14.73
C ALA A 54 -8.96 18.36 -15.78
N ALA A 55 -8.32 17.60 -16.68
CA ALA A 55 -7.50 18.14 -17.76
C ALA A 55 -8.30 18.75 -18.91
N PHE A 56 -9.53 18.30 -19.15
CA PHE A 56 -10.37 18.82 -20.25
C PHE A 56 -11.00 20.19 -19.94
N ILE A 57 -10.59 20.86 -18.84
CA ILE A 57 -10.99 22.22 -18.42
C ILE A 57 -12.49 22.44 -18.61
N SER A 58 -13.32 21.52 -18.11
CA SER A 58 -14.71 21.87 -17.89
C SER A 58 -14.75 22.88 -16.75
N SER A 59 -15.49 23.99 -16.95
CA SER A 59 -15.71 24.99 -15.90
C SER A 59 -16.39 24.42 -14.66
N GLN A 60 -16.95 23.20 -14.77
CA GLN A 60 -17.58 22.46 -13.70
C GLN A 60 -17.20 20.99 -13.80
N MET A 61 -16.74 20.40 -12.68
CA MET A 61 -16.51 18.97 -12.62
C MET A 61 -17.83 18.22 -12.64
N SER A 62 -17.83 17.05 -13.28
CA SER A 62 -18.99 16.16 -13.39
C SER A 62 -19.57 15.73 -12.04
N TRP A 63 -18.75 15.76 -10.98
CA TRP A 63 -19.12 15.38 -9.63
C TRP A 63 -19.49 16.56 -8.70
N TYR A 64 -19.71 17.77 -9.21
CA TYR A 64 -20.23 18.84 -8.38
C TYR A 64 -21.74 18.84 -8.26
N HIS A 65 -22.42 18.19 -9.17
CA HIS A 65 -23.88 18.17 -9.22
C HIS A 65 -24.39 16.75 -9.20
N CYS A 66 -25.60 16.59 -8.67
CA CYS A 66 -26.36 15.34 -8.69
C CYS A 66 -27.35 15.33 -9.87
N TYR A 67 -26.88 15.67 -11.08
CA TYR A 67 -27.72 15.74 -12.28
C TYR A 67 -27.45 14.60 -13.26
N ASN A 68 -26.49 13.72 -12.98
CA ASN A 68 -26.19 12.62 -13.89
C ASN A 68 -27.23 11.52 -13.72
N ASP A 69 -27.52 10.79 -14.80
CA ASP A 69 -28.42 9.62 -14.79
C ASP A 69 -27.99 8.50 -13.83
N ILE A 70 -26.75 8.61 -13.33
CA ILE A 70 -26.11 7.65 -12.43
C ILE A 70 -26.35 8.02 -10.95
N ASP A 71 -26.75 9.26 -10.68
CA ASP A 71 -26.93 9.75 -9.32
C ASP A 71 -28.20 9.14 -8.71
N VAL A 72 -28.06 8.56 -7.51
CA VAL A 72 -29.19 8.02 -6.74
C VAL A 72 -30.05 9.18 -6.24
N LYS A 73 -31.33 8.95 -5.98
CA LYS A 73 -32.23 9.96 -5.38
C LYS A 73 -31.69 10.60 -4.10
N ASP A 74 -30.80 9.90 -3.39
CA ASP A 74 -30.16 10.36 -2.15
C ASP A 74 -28.80 11.06 -2.39
N CYS A 75 -28.45 11.35 -3.65
CA CYS A 75 -27.26 12.13 -3.98
C CYS A 75 -27.42 13.55 -3.47
N TYR A 76 -26.42 14.01 -2.73
CA TYR A 76 -26.44 15.35 -2.14
C TYR A 76 -25.28 16.19 -2.67
N ALA A 77 -25.61 17.15 -3.53
CA ALA A 77 -24.68 18.17 -4.03
C ALA A 77 -24.77 19.42 -3.15
N TRP A 78 -23.65 19.79 -2.53
CA TRP A 78 -23.61 20.99 -1.71
C TRP A 78 -23.55 22.25 -2.59
N PRO A 79 -24.39 23.27 -2.35
CA PRO A 79 -24.34 24.50 -3.13
C PRO A 79 -23.05 25.29 -2.86
N ARG A 80 -22.57 26.03 -3.88
CA ARG A 80 -21.31 26.82 -3.83
C ARG A 80 -21.40 28.04 -2.90
N ASN A 81 -22.59 28.60 -2.71
CA ASN A 81 -22.83 29.74 -1.83
C ASN A 81 -23.42 29.26 -0.49
N CYS A 82 -22.57 29.11 0.53
CA CYS A 82 -23.03 28.81 1.88
C CYS A 82 -23.86 29.96 2.48
N SER A 83 -23.70 31.20 2.00
CA SER A 83 -24.50 32.35 2.43
C SER A 83 -25.98 32.22 2.05
N THR A 84 -26.28 31.61 0.90
CA THR A 84 -27.67 31.34 0.48
C THR A 84 -28.30 30.16 1.20
N ILE A 85 -27.50 29.27 1.82
CA ILE A 85 -28.04 28.22 2.69
C ILE A 85 -28.59 28.84 3.97
N ILE A 86 -27.89 29.83 4.54
CA ILE A 86 -28.35 30.55 5.72
C ILE A 86 -29.64 31.32 5.39
N SER A 87 -29.72 32.00 4.24
CA SER A 87 -30.95 32.69 3.85
C SER A 87 -32.09 31.73 3.48
N GLN A 88 -31.81 30.55 2.90
CA GLN A 88 -32.85 29.53 2.66
C GLN A 88 -33.30 28.83 3.94
N PHE A 89 -32.42 28.64 4.93
CA PHE A 89 -32.79 28.15 6.26
C PHE A 89 -33.53 29.22 7.08
N GLU A 90 -33.15 30.49 6.94
CA GLU A 90 -33.86 31.64 7.52
C GLU A 90 -35.22 31.85 6.84
N ASP A 91 -35.33 31.71 5.51
CA ASP A 91 -36.62 31.82 4.79
C ASP A 91 -37.53 30.60 5.03
N LEU A 92 -36.97 29.38 5.22
CA LEU A 92 -37.77 28.24 5.68
C LEU A 92 -38.24 28.43 7.13
N THR A 93 -37.42 29.01 8.01
CA THR A 93 -37.85 29.31 9.38
C THR A 93 -38.83 30.50 9.43
N PHE A 94 -38.73 31.49 8.55
CA PHE A 94 -39.64 32.63 8.50
C PHE A 94 -40.97 32.32 7.82
N SER A 95 -40.98 31.49 6.76
CA SER A 95 -42.23 31.03 6.13
C SER A 95 -43.05 30.10 7.02
N LEU A 96 -42.40 29.39 7.96
CA LEU A 96 -43.07 28.51 8.93
C LEU A 96 -43.57 29.22 10.21
N ILE A 97 -43.21 30.48 10.45
CA ILE A 97 -43.72 31.27 11.59
C ILE A 97 -45.14 31.81 11.34
N SER A 98 -45.64 31.82 10.09
CA SER A 98 -46.99 32.33 9.76
C SER A 98 -48.13 31.31 9.88
N THR A 99 -47.84 30.02 10.13
CA THR A 99 -48.89 29.00 10.31
C THR A 99 -48.81 28.37 11.69
N ARG A 100 -49.64 28.88 12.61
CA ARG A 100 -49.93 28.29 13.94
C ARG A 100 -50.50 26.87 13.80
N ARG A 101 -49.66 25.85 13.62
CA ARG A 101 -49.93 24.42 13.93
C ARG A 101 -48.75 23.49 13.60
N ALA A 102 -47.52 23.81 14.01
CA ALA A 102 -46.45 22.79 14.05
C ALA A 102 -45.26 23.13 14.97
N PRO A 103 -45.40 23.21 16.32
CA PRO A 103 -44.25 23.40 17.19
C PRO A 103 -43.64 22.09 17.74
N ALA A 104 -43.96 20.91 17.20
CA ALA A 104 -43.46 19.63 17.74
C ALA A 104 -42.67 18.74 16.76
N ILE A 105 -42.61 19.09 15.47
CA ILE A 105 -42.00 18.22 14.45
C ILE A 105 -40.59 18.67 14.06
N ILE A 106 -40.24 19.97 14.17
CA ILE A 106 -38.93 20.47 13.71
C ILE A 106 -37.90 20.53 14.84
N TYR A 107 -38.31 20.81 16.08
CA TYR A 107 -37.39 20.67 17.22
C TYR A 107 -37.09 19.19 17.50
N ASN A 108 -38.08 18.32 17.26
CA ASN A 108 -37.82 16.89 17.15
C ASN A 108 -37.02 16.58 15.88
N SER A 109 -37.25 17.11 14.67
CA SER A 109 -36.36 16.77 13.53
C SER A 109 -34.91 17.27 13.67
N LEU A 110 -34.63 18.31 14.45
CA LEU A 110 -33.25 18.72 14.77
C LEU A 110 -32.60 17.85 15.85
N THR A 111 -33.39 17.13 16.67
CA THR A 111 -32.92 16.19 17.70
C THR A 111 -33.20 14.71 17.37
N SER A 112 -33.96 14.47 16.30
CA SER A 112 -34.48 13.20 15.78
C SER A 112 -34.16 13.01 14.30
N VAL A 113 -33.38 13.92 13.68
CA VAL A 113 -32.34 13.50 12.73
C VAL A 113 -31.32 12.72 13.56
N THR A 114 -31.78 11.56 14.01
CA THR A 114 -30.97 10.51 14.60
C THR A 114 -29.93 10.18 13.55
N ASP A 115 -28.66 10.48 13.82
CA ASP A 115 -27.38 9.85 13.42
C ASP A 115 -27.20 9.10 12.06
N GLN A 116 -28.26 8.64 11.40
CA GLN A 116 -28.31 7.95 10.11
C GLN A 116 -28.32 8.90 8.90
N ASP A 117 -28.98 10.07 8.94
CA ASP A 117 -29.09 10.91 7.73
C ASP A 117 -27.79 11.65 7.40
N TYR A 118 -27.09 12.22 8.38
CA TYR A 118 -25.76 12.80 8.15
C TYR A 118 -24.75 11.74 7.67
N LYS A 119 -24.88 10.52 8.17
CA LYS A 119 -24.04 9.37 7.81
C LYS A 119 -24.25 8.96 6.35
N SER A 120 -25.46 9.14 5.80
CA SER A 120 -25.77 8.93 4.39
C SER A 120 -25.20 10.06 3.51
N ALA A 121 -25.38 11.33 3.88
CA ALA A 121 -24.93 12.49 3.10
C ALA A 121 -23.40 12.56 2.89
N TYR A 122 -22.60 12.10 3.87
CA TYR A 122 -21.14 11.97 3.71
C TYR A 122 -20.72 10.79 2.82
N LEU A 123 -21.58 9.79 2.64
CA LEU A 123 -21.34 8.61 1.80
C LEU A 123 -21.93 8.76 0.39
N THR A 124 -22.93 9.63 0.21
CA THR A 124 -23.63 9.93 -1.05
C THR A 124 -23.16 11.23 -1.70
N THR A 125 -21.88 11.58 -1.52
CA THR A 125 -21.31 12.72 -2.25
C THR A 125 -21.25 12.40 -3.74
N PRO A 126 -21.53 13.37 -4.62
CA PRO A 126 -21.49 13.18 -6.08
C PRO A 126 -20.11 12.73 -6.58
N MET A 127 -19.02 12.99 -5.83
CA MET A 127 -17.69 12.45 -6.13
C MET A 127 -17.57 10.95 -5.87
N MET A 128 -18.21 10.44 -4.81
CA MET A 128 -18.36 9.00 -4.64
C MET A 128 -19.20 8.39 -5.77
N GLY A 129 -20.30 9.04 -6.14
CA GLY A 129 -21.12 8.67 -7.30
C GLY A 129 -20.33 8.66 -8.61
N PHE A 130 -19.46 9.64 -8.87
CA PHE A 130 -18.66 9.68 -10.09
C PHE A 130 -17.56 8.61 -10.10
N ILE A 131 -16.78 8.49 -9.03
CA ILE A 131 -15.70 7.51 -8.93
C ILE A 131 -16.27 6.09 -8.87
N HIS A 132 -17.44 5.91 -8.25
CA HIS A 132 -18.11 4.64 -8.03
C HIS A 132 -19.51 4.62 -8.66
N SER A 133 -19.63 5.12 -9.89
CA SER A 133 -20.90 5.19 -10.64
C SER A 133 -21.59 3.84 -10.79
N GLU A 134 -20.82 2.79 -10.59
CA GLU A 134 -21.28 1.42 -10.72
C GLU A 134 -21.87 0.87 -9.41
N ILE A 135 -21.67 1.55 -8.27
CA ILE A 135 -22.12 1.16 -6.92
C ILE A 135 -23.45 1.83 -6.62
N HIS A 136 -24.53 1.05 -6.59
CA HIS A 136 -25.89 1.57 -6.36
C HIS A 136 -26.33 1.47 -4.90
N ASN A 137 -25.70 0.59 -4.12
CA ASN A 137 -25.95 0.47 -2.69
C ASN A 137 -24.63 0.73 -1.94
N PHE A 138 -24.48 1.95 -1.40
CA PHE A 138 -23.31 2.36 -0.62
C PHE A 138 -23.25 1.73 0.78
N GLU A 139 -24.37 1.24 1.30
CA GLU A 139 -24.43 0.50 2.57
C GLU A 139 -23.76 -0.87 2.43
N HIS A 140 -23.97 -1.55 1.30
CA HIS A 140 -23.40 -2.87 1.02
C HIS A 140 -22.25 -2.85 0.01
N TRP A 141 -21.91 -1.69 -0.54
CA TRP A 141 -20.91 -1.49 -1.61
C TRP A 141 -21.09 -2.44 -2.81
N LYS A 142 -22.34 -2.70 -3.19
CA LYS A 142 -22.70 -3.60 -4.30
C LYS A 142 -22.75 -2.84 -5.63
N LYS A 143 -22.04 -3.37 -6.62
CA LYS A 143 -22.04 -2.90 -8.01
C LYS A 143 -23.05 -3.65 -8.87
N LEU A 144 -24.05 -2.99 -9.45
CA LEU A 144 -25.08 -3.66 -10.28
C LEU A 144 -24.79 -3.58 -11.78
N THR A 145 -23.92 -2.66 -12.21
CA THR A 145 -23.65 -2.40 -13.63
C THR A 145 -22.25 -2.88 -14.03
N TYR A 146 -22.13 -3.41 -15.25
CA TYR A 146 -20.83 -3.77 -15.83
C TYR A 146 -19.99 -2.52 -16.11
N PRO A 147 -18.65 -2.63 -16.12
CA PRO A 147 -17.80 -1.48 -16.38
C PRO A 147 -18.01 -0.86 -17.75
N THR A 148 -17.89 0.47 -17.78
CA THR A 148 -18.09 1.27 -18.99
C THR A 148 -17.02 0.99 -20.04
N PHE A 149 -17.34 1.22 -21.32
CA PHE A 149 -16.36 1.12 -22.42
C PHE A 149 -15.09 1.94 -22.14
N ARG A 150 -15.24 3.13 -21.54
CA ARG A 150 -14.13 4.00 -21.12
C ARG A 150 -13.19 3.30 -20.15
N TYR A 151 -13.71 2.53 -19.19
CA TYR A 151 -12.89 1.76 -18.26
C TYR A 151 -12.00 0.76 -19.02
N TYR A 152 -12.59 0.00 -19.94
CA TYR A 152 -11.86 -0.98 -20.73
C TYR A 152 -10.79 -0.33 -21.62
N ALA A 153 -11.11 0.81 -22.25
CA ALA A 153 -10.16 1.56 -23.07
C ALA A 153 -8.95 2.05 -22.26
N ILE A 154 -9.18 2.66 -21.09
CA ILE A 154 -8.10 3.09 -20.19
C ILE A 154 -7.30 1.87 -19.69
N SER A 155 -7.97 0.76 -19.36
CA SER A 155 -7.31 -0.47 -18.95
C SER A 155 -6.39 -1.03 -20.03
N ALA A 156 -6.86 -1.07 -21.28
CA ALA A 156 -6.09 -1.53 -22.43
C ALA A 156 -4.87 -0.62 -22.67
N PHE A 157 -5.05 0.70 -22.58
CA PHE A 157 -3.96 1.66 -22.66
C PHE A 157 -2.89 1.43 -21.58
N ILE A 158 -3.29 1.26 -20.32
CA ILE A 158 -2.36 0.95 -19.21
C ILE A 158 -1.60 -0.35 -19.48
N VAL A 159 -2.29 -1.39 -19.97
CA VAL A 159 -1.66 -2.67 -20.31
C VAL A 159 -0.60 -2.51 -21.40
N MET A 160 -0.90 -1.74 -22.45
CA MET A 160 0.08 -1.44 -23.50
C MET A 160 1.28 -0.67 -22.95
N VAL A 161 1.05 0.34 -22.11
CA VAL A 161 2.12 1.10 -21.44
C VAL A 161 2.97 0.19 -20.54
N MET A 162 2.35 -0.71 -19.78
CA MET A 162 3.07 -1.67 -18.93
C MET A 162 3.93 -2.62 -19.75
N VAL A 163 3.38 -3.23 -20.81
CA VAL A 163 4.15 -4.12 -21.71
C VAL A 163 5.30 -3.34 -22.35
N TYR A 164 5.05 -2.12 -22.80
CA TYR A 164 6.09 -1.26 -23.37
C TYR A 164 7.22 -1.00 -22.37
N ILE A 165 6.91 -0.62 -21.12
CA ILE A 165 7.93 -0.31 -20.11
C ILE A 165 8.67 -1.58 -19.65
N LEU A 166 7.97 -2.69 -19.41
CA LEU A 166 8.55 -3.93 -18.90
C LEU A 166 9.41 -4.67 -19.94
N THR A 167 9.21 -4.40 -21.24
CA THR A 167 10.07 -4.95 -22.31
C THR A 167 11.35 -4.13 -22.52
N ARG A 168 11.48 -2.96 -21.88
CA ARG A 168 12.68 -2.11 -21.97
C ARG A 168 13.81 -2.61 -21.07
N THR A 169 14.98 -2.00 -21.24
CA THR A 169 16.16 -2.32 -20.41
C THR A 169 15.96 -1.86 -18.97
N LYS A 170 16.61 -2.53 -18.00
CA LYS A 170 16.57 -2.13 -16.58
C LYS A 170 16.98 -0.67 -16.37
N LYS A 171 17.94 -0.15 -17.16
CA LYS A 171 18.35 1.26 -17.12
C LYS A 171 17.20 2.21 -17.47
N GLN A 172 16.43 1.90 -18.51
CA GLN A 172 15.26 2.69 -18.90
C GLN A 172 14.15 2.61 -17.85
N LEU A 173 13.93 1.43 -17.26
CA LEU A 173 12.99 1.27 -16.15
C LEU A 173 13.37 2.17 -14.96
N VAL A 174 14.63 2.17 -14.55
CA VAL A 174 15.12 3.05 -13.47
C VAL A 174 14.89 4.52 -13.82
N ASN A 175 15.23 4.96 -15.03
CA ASN A 175 14.99 6.34 -15.45
C ASN A 175 13.51 6.75 -15.34
N ILE A 176 12.60 5.88 -15.77
CA ILE A 176 11.15 6.12 -15.68
C ILE A 176 10.73 6.24 -14.21
N LEU A 177 11.22 5.35 -13.35
CA LEU A 177 10.94 5.40 -11.91
C LEU A 177 11.52 6.65 -11.23
N THR A 178 12.69 7.12 -11.66
CA THR A 178 13.28 8.38 -11.18
C THR A 178 12.42 9.57 -11.59
N ILE A 179 11.96 9.64 -12.84
CA ILE A 179 11.06 10.69 -13.30
C ILE A 179 9.75 10.66 -12.51
N ALA A 180 9.18 9.47 -12.30
CA ALA A 180 7.98 9.30 -11.48
C ALA A 180 8.21 9.79 -10.04
N LEU A 181 9.32 9.41 -9.41
CA LEU A 181 9.66 9.86 -8.06
C LEU A 181 9.80 11.39 -7.99
N MET A 182 10.54 12.00 -8.92
CA MET A 182 10.71 13.45 -8.98
C MET A 182 9.37 14.16 -9.18
N ALA A 183 8.53 13.68 -10.11
CA ALA A 183 7.20 14.22 -10.32
C ALA A 183 6.36 14.18 -9.04
N THR A 184 6.43 13.08 -8.27
CA THR A 184 5.68 12.95 -7.02
C THR A 184 6.14 13.93 -5.96
N PHE A 185 7.45 14.17 -5.82
CA PHE A 185 7.98 15.17 -4.91
C PHE A 185 7.62 16.59 -5.34
N CYS A 186 7.82 16.93 -6.61
CA CYS A 186 7.51 18.26 -7.14
C CYS A 186 6.04 18.59 -6.96
N VAL A 187 5.14 17.67 -7.29
CA VAL A 187 3.71 17.91 -7.17
C VAL A 187 3.27 17.90 -5.71
N LEU A 188 3.77 17.01 -4.85
CA LEU A 188 3.41 17.04 -3.43
C LEU A 188 3.90 18.34 -2.76
N ALA A 189 5.12 18.78 -3.06
CA ALA A 189 5.64 20.05 -2.58
C ALA A 189 4.83 21.23 -3.11
N PHE A 190 4.44 21.20 -4.40
CA PHE A 190 3.55 22.18 -5.00
C PHE A 190 2.21 22.22 -4.28
N LEU A 191 1.54 21.08 -4.12
CA LEU A 191 0.23 20.96 -3.45
C LEU A 191 0.29 21.48 -2.01
N LEU A 192 1.32 21.10 -1.26
CA LEU A 192 1.51 21.56 0.12
C LEU A 192 1.78 23.06 0.17
N ASN A 193 2.72 23.57 -0.64
CA ASN A 193 3.04 24.99 -0.67
C ASN A 193 1.83 25.83 -1.10
N VAL A 194 1.11 25.42 -2.14
CA VAL A 194 -0.11 26.06 -2.62
C VAL A 194 -1.17 26.12 -1.51
N SER A 195 -1.40 25.01 -0.80
CA SER A 195 -2.36 24.97 0.31
C SER A 195 -1.98 25.87 1.49
N LEU A 196 -0.68 26.06 1.74
CA LEU A 196 -0.17 26.86 2.87
C LEU A 196 -0.02 28.35 2.55
N SER A 197 0.33 28.70 1.31
CA SER A 197 0.68 30.07 0.92
C SER A 197 -0.39 30.73 0.06
N SER A 198 -0.68 30.14 -1.09
CA SER A 198 -1.33 30.82 -2.22
C SER A 198 -2.84 30.65 -2.21
N MET A 199 -3.33 29.50 -1.75
CA MET A 199 -4.75 29.16 -1.76
C MET A 199 -5.18 28.77 -0.34
N ARG A 200 -4.98 29.68 0.62
CA ARG A 200 -5.38 29.43 2.00
C ARG A 200 -6.89 29.23 2.08
N PRO A 201 -7.37 28.13 2.69
CA PRO A 201 -8.79 27.98 2.99
C PRO A 201 -9.27 29.18 3.80
N LYS A 202 -10.54 29.58 3.64
CA LYS A 202 -11.11 30.70 4.41
C LYS A 202 -11.01 30.46 5.92
N ASN A 203 -11.26 29.22 6.32
CA ASN A 203 -11.14 28.75 7.69
C ASN A 203 -10.06 27.66 7.74
N PRO A 204 -8.77 28.01 7.79
CA PRO A 204 -7.70 27.03 7.83
C PRO A 204 -7.76 26.29 9.16
N TYR A 205 -7.93 24.99 9.09
CA TYR A 205 -8.03 24.14 10.26
C TYR A 205 -7.37 22.80 10.01
N ALA A 206 -6.65 22.34 11.02
CA ALA A 206 -6.05 21.03 11.03
C ALA A 206 -6.16 20.54 12.46
N ASN A 207 -7.01 19.54 12.69
CA ASN A 207 -7.07 18.85 13.95
C ASN A 207 -6.40 17.50 13.74
N PRO A 208 -5.05 17.41 13.84
CA PRO A 208 -4.41 16.11 13.79
C PRO A 208 -5.07 15.26 14.87
N VAL A 209 -5.49 14.04 14.50
CA VAL A 209 -6.09 13.09 15.46
C VAL A 209 -4.98 12.67 16.43
N MET A 210 -4.68 13.54 17.39
CA MET A 210 -3.80 13.29 18.50
C MET A 210 -4.64 12.55 19.51
N LEU A 211 -4.42 11.24 19.62
CA LEU A 211 -4.75 10.57 20.88
C LEU A 211 -3.86 11.25 21.95
N GLY A 212 -4.43 11.69 23.08
CA GLY A 212 -3.64 12.32 24.14
C GLY A 212 -2.46 11.44 24.57
N GLU A 213 -1.28 12.04 24.76
CA GLU A 213 0.00 11.35 24.98
C GLU A 213 -0.04 10.15 25.97
N PRO A 214 -0.61 10.25 27.19
CA PRO A 214 -0.58 9.13 28.13
C PRO A 214 -1.44 7.96 27.68
N GLY A 215 -2.51 8.21 26.92
CA GLY A 215 -3.40 7.18 26.40
C GLY A 215 -2.78 6.40 25.23
N VAL A 216 -1.86 6.99 24.46
CA VAL A 216 -1.22 6.31 23.31
C VAL A 216 -0.15 5.36 23.75
N LEU A 217 0.73 5.81 24.64
CA LEU A 217 1.89 5.04 25.07
C LEU A 217 1.48 3.73 25.75
N LEU A 218 0.37 3.73 26.49
CA LEU A 218 -0.19 2.56 27.15
C LEU A 218 -1.15 1.74 26.27
N ASN A 219 -1.60 2.28 25.14
CA ASN A 219 -2.51 1.57 24.26
C ASN A 219 -1.75 0.60 23.34
N TRP A 220 -1.65 -0.65 23.79
CA TRP A 220 -1.08 -1.75 23.00
C TRP A 220 -1.64 -1.84 21.58
N SER A 221 -2.93 -1.53 21.37
CA SER A 221 -3.51 -1.54 20.02
C SER A 221 -2.86 -0.52 19.10
N ALA A 222 -2.49 0.66 19.60
CA ALA A 222 -1.84 1.70 18.80
C ALA A 222 -0.45 1.23 18.32
N TRP A 223 0.32 0.58 19.21
CA TRP A 223 1.61 -0.02 18.87
C TRP A 223 1.49 -1.12 17.83
N ALA A 224 0.52 -2.04 17.97
CA ALA A 224 0.29 -3.08 16.99
C ALA A 224 -0.05 -2.51 15.59
N TRP A 225 -0.84 -1.44 15.53
CA TRP A 225 -1.14 -0.73 14.27
C TRP A 225 0.06 0.01 13.70
N ALA A 226 0.91 0.62 14.54
CA ALA A 226 2.13 1.29 14.10
C ALA A 226 3.13 0.30 13.48
N VAL A 227 3.30 -0.88 14.08
CA VAL A 227 4.10 -1.97 13.53
C VAL A 227 3.55 -2.42 12.18
N ASN A 228 2.24 -2.69 12.10
CA ASN A 228 1.59 -3.08 10.85
C ASN A 228 1.75 -2.00 9.77
N LEU A 229 1.53 -0.73 10.10
CA LEU A 229 1.72 0.39 9.18
C LEU A 229 3.18 0.45 8.69
N THR A 230 4.15 0.23 9.56
CA THR A 230 5.58 0.23 9.21
C THR A 230 5.91 -0.91 8.25
N LEU A 231 5.45 -2.13 8.54
CA LEU A 231 5.61 -3.29 7.66
C LEU A 231 4.96 -3.07 6.29
N ARG A 232 3.76 -2.46 6.26
CA ARG A 232 3.02 -2.16 5.03
C ARG A 232 3.62 -1.02 4.22
N ASN A 233 4.15 0.02 4.86
CA ASN A 233 4.81 1.13 4.17
C ASN A 233 6.13 0.68 3.58
N LEU A 234 6.89 -0.10 4.35
CA LEU A 234 8.11 -0.70 3.88
C LEU A 234 7.86 -1.92 2.97
N LYS A 235 6.66 -2.47 2.82
CA LYS A 235 6.42 -3.67 1.98
C LYS A 235 7.29 -4.88 2.36
N LEU A 236 7.49 -5.06 3.66
CA LEU A 236 8.24 -6.21 4.19
C LEU A 236 7.45 -7.51 3.98
N GLY A 237 8.15 -8.61 3.68
CA GLY A 237 7.51 -9.89 3.32
C GLY A 237 7.00 -9.99 1.88
N GLU A 238 7.15 -8.94 1.07
CA GLU A 238 6.81 -8.98 -0.37
C GLU A 238 8.03 -9.32 -1.24
N GLY A 239 9.23 -9.53 -0.69
CA GLY A 239 10.43 -9.85 -1.48
C GLY A 239 10.97 -8.75 -2.42
N VAL A 240 10.29 -7.60 -2.50
CA VAL A 240 10.67 -6.43 -3.31
C VAL A 240 12.07 -5.93 -2.95
N TRP A 241 12.42 -5.87 -1.67
CA TRP A 241 13.76 -5.44 -1.25
C TRP A 241 14.86 -6.44 -1.54
N THR A 242 14.54 -7.73 -1.59
CA THR A 242 15.50 -8.76 -2.02
C THR A 242 15.77 -8.59 -3.52
N PHE A 243 14.73 -8.31 -4.31
CA PHE A 243 14.89 -7.94 -5.71
C PHE A 243 15.74 -6.67 -5.89
N PHE A 244 15.45 -5.57 -5.19
CA PHE A 244 16.27 -4.35 -5.31
C PHE A 244 17.72 -4.56 -4.87
N GLY A 245 17.94 -5.29 -3.77
CA GLY A 245 19.28 -5.66 -3.34
C GLY A 245 20.05 -6.41 -4.42
N SER A 246 19.39 -7.31 -5.17
CA SER A 246 20.03 -8.07 -6.26
C SER A 246 20.57 -7.21 -7.41
N LEU A 247 20.11 -5.97 -7.52
CA LEU A 247 20.55 -5.02 -8.54
C LEU A 247 21.74 -4.16 -8.09
N PHE A 248 22.06 -4.17 -6.80
CA PHE A 248 23.15 -3.38 -6.24
C PHE A 248 24.50 -4.03 -6.48
N ASN A 249 25.53 -3.19 -6.55
CA ASN A 249 26.91 -3.65 -6.53
C ASN A 249 27.20 -4.36 -5.20
N PHE A 250 28.05 -5.38 -5.26
CA PHE A 250 28.33 -6.21 -4.09
C PHE A 250 28.84 -5.40 -2.87
N HIS A 251 29.74 -4.44 -3.10
CA HIS A 251 30.31 -3.56 -2.05
C HIS A 251 29.53 -2.25 -1.83
N ASN A 252 28.23 -2.24 -2.09
CA ASN A 252 27.40 -1.08 -1.82
C ASN A 252 27.03 -0.99 -0.32
N ASN A 253 26.97 0.23 0.24
CA ASN A 253 26.60 0.47 1.63
C ASN A 253 25.09 0.31 1.85
N VAL A 254 24.66 -0.95 1.92
CA VAL A 254 23.25 -1.34 2.04
C VAL A 254 22.57 -0.75 3.29
N LEU A 255 23.33 -0.49 4.35
CA LEU A 255 22.79 0.02 5.60
C LEU A 255 22.41 1.49 5.47
N LEU A 256 23.25 2.30 4.81
CA LEU A 256 22.94 3.69 4.49
C LEU A 256 21.72 3.78 3.56
N ASP A 257 21.65 2.93 2.54
CA ASP A 257 20.51 2.90 1.61
C ASP A 257 19.21 2.53 2.34
N CYS A 258 19.25 1.51 3.20
CA CYS A 258 18.10 1.13 4.02
C CYS A 258 17.66 2.27 4.95
N LEU A 259 18.61 2.99 5.55
CA LEU A 259 18.32 4.13 6.42
C LEU A 259 17.64 5.27 5.63
N LEU A 260 18.21 5.66 4.49
CA LEU A 260 17.64 6.70 3.63
C LEU A 260 16.23 6.33 3.17
N VAL A 261 16.04 5.10 2.66
CA VAL A 261 14.72 4.60 2.26
C VAL A 261 13.74 4.64 3.43
N SER A 262 14.16 4.25 4.64
CA SER A 262 13.28 4.25 5.81
C SER A 262 12.86 5.66 6.22
N ILE A 263 13.80 6.62 6.19
CA ILE A 263 13.52 8.04 6.45
C ILE A 263 12.52 8.57 5.42
N PHE A 264 12.75 8.31 4.14
CA PHE A 264 11.83 8.71 3.07
C PHE A 264 10.45 8.07 3.21
N MET A 265 10.39 6.78 3.53
CA MET A 265 9.13 6.05 3.70
C MET A 265 8.36 6.44 4.97
N ALA A 266 9.00 7.09 5.95
CA ALA A 266 8.34 7.69 7.10
C ALA A 266 7.85 9.11 6.78
N PHE A 267 8.72 9.94 6.18
CA PHE A 267 8.45 11.35 5.94
C PHE A 267 7.42 11.58 4.82
N LEU A 268 7.48 10.82 3.73
CA LEU A 268 6.59 11.02 2.59
C LEU A 268 5.11 10.76 2.96
N PRO A 269 4.73 9.63 3.62
CA PRO A 269 3.37 9.44 4.09
C PRO A 269 2.94 10.48 5.12
N PHE A 270 3.84 10.92 5.99
CA PHE A 270 3.55 12.00 6.95
C PHE A 270 3.14 13.29 6.22
N MET A 271 3.89 13.71 5.20
CA MET A 271 3.56 14.89 4.39
C MET A 271 2.24 14.73 3.62
N TYR A 272 1.98 13.54 3.07
CA TYR A 272 0.69 13.24 2.46
C TYR A 272 -0.46 13.36 3.46
N VAL A 273 -0.34 12.73 4.63
CA VAL A 273 -1.38 12.77 5.66
C VAL A 273 -1.62 14.20 6.13
N LEU A 274 -0.56 14.98 6.36
CA LEU A 274 -0.67 16.39 6.73
C LEU A 274 -1.49 17.18 5.69
N PHE A 275 -1.14 17.05 4.41
CA PHE A 275 -1.89 17.67 3.31
C PHE A 275 -3.37 17.27 3.31
N HIS A 276 -3.67 15.97 3.45
CA HIS A 276 -5.05 15.50 3.46
C HIS A 276 -5.83 15.98 4.69
N VAL A 277 -5.20 15.95 5.88
CA VAL A 277 -5.82 16.40 7.13
C VAL A 277 -6.17 17.87 7.02
N MET A 278 -5.20 18.71 6.63
CA MET A 278 -5.41 20.15 6.46
C MET A 278 -6.57 20.48 5.51
N ILE A 279 -6.61 19.86 4.33
CA ILE A 279 -7.66 20.17 3.34
C ILE A 279 -9.02 19.68 3.80
N ILE A 280 -9.12 18.42 4.25
CA ILE A 280 -10.40 17.84 4.64
C ILE A 280 -10.95 18.53 5.90
N ASP A 281 -10.10 18.85 6.87
CA ASP A 281 -10.54 19.53 8.09
C ASP A 281 -10.94 20.98 7.83
N SER A 282 -10.17 21.70 7.02
CA SER A 282 -10.55 23.05 6.59
C SER A 282 -11.87 23.04 5.82
N TYR A 283 -12.10 22.02 4.98
CA TYR A 283 -13.36 21.82 4.28
C TYR A 283 -14.53 21.56 5.24
N ILE A 284 -14.35 20.68 6.24
CA ILE A 284 -15.38 20.41 7.25
C ILE A 284 -15.72 21.70 8.03
N LEU A 285 -14.71 22.49 8.42
CA LEU A 285 -14.92 23.73 9.16
C LEU A 285 -15.57 24.82 8.29
N GLU A 286 -15.21 24.93 7.01
CA GLU A 286 -15.87 25.84 6.07
C GLU A 286 -17.34 25.43 5.86
N ARG A 287 -17.61 24.12 5.75
CA ARG A 287 -18.98 23.58 5.65
C ARG A 287 -19.79 23.80 6.91
N SER A 288 -19.18 23.76 8.09
CA SER A 288 -19.85 24.08 9.35
C SER A 288 -19.98 25.59 9.59
N SER A 289 -19.68 26.43 8.60
CA SER A 289 -19.67 27.90 8.71
C SER A 289 -18.80 28.40 9.88
N GLY A 290 -17.71 27.69 10.18
CA GLY A 290 -16.82 28.00 11.30
C GLY A 290 -17.29 27.47 12.66
N ASN A 291 -18.45 26.80 12.74
CA ASN A 291 -18.94 26.24 14.00
C ASN A 291 -18.16 24.98 14.38
N LEU A 292 -17.32 25.09 15.42
CA LEU A 292 -16.48 24.00 15.93
C LEU A 292 -17.28 22.84 16.52
N PHE A 293 -18.49 23.07 17.06
CA PHE A 293 -19.30 22.00 17.64
C PHE A 293 -19.80 21.02 16.55
N ILE A 294 -20.33 21.57 15.45
CA ILE A 294 -20.76 20.76 14.29
C ILE A 294 -19.55 20.10 13.64
N ALA A 295 -18.43 20.83 13.49
CA ALA A 295 -17.20 20.27 12.95
C ALA A 295 -16.69 19.10 13.80
N ASN A 296 -16.74 19.19 15.13
CA ASN A 296 -16.34 18.12 16.05
C ASN A 296 -17.18 16.85 15.88
N ASN A 297 -18.49 16.98 15.67
CA ASN A 297 -19.33 15.82 15.37
C ASN A 297 -19.00 15.20 14.00
N ALA A 298 -18.67 16.01 13.00
CA ALA A 298 -18.18 15.48 11.73
C ALA A 298 -16.80 14.81 11.88
N TYR A 299 -15.93 15.32 12.75
CA TYR A 299 -14.61 14.73 13.03
C TYR A 299 -14.71 13.37 13.70
N THR A 300 -15.65 13.15 14.63
CA THR A 300 -15.85 11.83 15.25
C THR A 300 -16.29 10.80 14.20
N ILE A 301 -17.24 11.15 13.34
CA ILE A 301 -17.66 10.30 12.20
C ILE A 301 -16.49 10.03 11.25
N ARG A 302 -15.69 11.07 10.95
CA ARG A 302 -14.49 10.95 10.12
C ARG A 302 -13.52 9.93 10.70
N LYS A 303 -13.24 10.04 12.00
CA LYS A 303 -12.29 9.19 12.73
C LYS A 303 -12.64 7.71 12.62
N GLU A 304 -13.92 7.37 12.71
CA GLU A 304 -14.37 5.98 12.69
C GLU A 304 -14.36 5.36 11.29
N LYS A 305 -14.67 6.14 10.26
CA LYS A 305 -14.94 5.59 8.92
C LYS A 305 -13.87 5.89 7.87
N PHE A 306 -13.40 7.14 7.78
CA PHE A 306 -12.63 7.61 6.64
C PHE A 306 -11.18 7.13 6.67
N TYR A 307 -10.52 7.18 7.83
CA TYR A 307 -9.11 6.76 7.94
C TYR A 307 -8.90 5.25 7.73
N THR A 308 -9.98 4.46 7.82
CA THR A 308 -9.88 3.01 7.63
C THR A 308 -10.04 2.59 6.16
N ASN A 309 -10.61 3.44 5.31
CA ASN A 309 -10.82 3.18 3.89
C ASN A 309 -10.03 4.19 3.03
N PRO A 310 -8.93 3.76 2.37
CA PRO A 310 -8.12 4.65 1.56
C PRO A 310 -8.89 5.27 0.39
N PHE A 311 -9.89 4.58 -0.16
CA PHE A 311 -10.71 5.13 -1.22
C PHE A 311 -11.60 6.27 -0.71
N ALA A 312 -12.25 6.07 0.44
CA ALA A 312 -13.07 7.11 1.06
C ALA A 312 -12.24 8.35 1.44
N MET A 313 -11.00 8.14 1.87
CA MET A 313 -10.07 9.23 2.16
C MET A 313 -9.71 10.02 0.88
N VAL A 314 -9.44 9.33 -0.22
CA VAL A 314 -9.13 9.98 -1.51
C VAL A 314 -10.34 10.71 -2.08
N THR A 315 -11.54 10.10 -2.04
CA THR A 315 -12.76 10.75 -2.52
C THR A 315 -13.13 11.95 -1.65
N ALA A 316 -12.97 11.86 -0.33
CA ALA A 316 -13.19 12.98 0.58
C ALA A 316 -12.21 14.11 0.32
N LEU A 317 -10.95 13.80 0.02
CA LEU A 317 -9.97 14.82 -0.34
C LEU A 317 -10.39 15.50 -1.65
N LEU A 318 -10.72 14.74 -2.69
CA LEU A 318 -11.11 15.29 -3.98
C LEU A 318 -12.38 16.15 -3.90
N ASP A 319 -13.32 15.80 -3.02
CA ASP A 319 -14.46 16.67 -2.69
C ASP A 319 -14.00 17.94 -1.94
N ALA A 320 -13.13 17.77 -0.94
CA ALA A 320 -12.61 18.87 -0.13
C ALA A 320 -11.75 19.87 -0.92
N VAL A 321 -11.17 19.48 -2.05
CA VAL A 321 -10.46 20.40 -2.98
C VAL A 321 -11.39 21.53 -3.47
N HIS A 322 -12.72 21.40 -3.29
CA HIS A 322 -13.69 22.48 -3.52
C HIS A 322 -13.39 23.78 -2.77
N ILE A 323 -12.70 23.74 -1.63
CA ILE A 323 -12.31 24.96 -0.89
C ILE A 323 -11.40 25.90 -1.70
N PHE A 324 -10.71 25.40 -2.73
CA PHE A 324 -9.78 26.19 -3.54
C PHE A 324 -10.45 27.00 -4.66
N GLY A 325 -11.79 26.96 -4.77
CA GLY A 325 -12.54 27.73 -5.76
C GLY A 325 -12.08 27.44 -7.20
N ASP A 326 -11.65 28.48 -7.91
CA ASP A 326 -11.24 28.41 -9.33
C ASP A 326 -10.05 27.48 -9.57
N TYR A 327 -9.24 27.20 -8.54
CA TYR A 327 -8.07 26.34 -8.66
C TYR A 327 -8.35 24.86 -8.39
N ASN A 328 -9.60 24.49 -8.09
CA ASN A 328 -9.95 23.10 -7.80
C ASN A 328 -9.54 22.15 -8.93
N THR A 329 -9.83 22.50 -10.19
CA THR A 329 -9.46 21.71 -11.38
C THR A 329 -7.97 21.38 -11.41
N THR A 330 -7.13 22.39 -11.22
CA THR A 330 -5.68 22.27 -11.21
C THR A 330 -5.20 21.35 -10.07
N VAL A 331 -5.70 21.57 -8.85
CA VAL A 331 -5.33 20.76 -7.67
C VAL A 331 -5.78 19.31 -7.84
N THR A 332 -7.01 19.08 -8.29
CA THR A 332 -7.57 17.76 -8.61
C THR A 332 -6.73 17.04 -9.66
N PHE A 333 -6.37 17.73 -10.75
CA PHE A 333 -5.54 17.17 -11.82
C PHE A 333 -4.18 16.70 -11.27
N PHE A 334 -3.44 17.59 -10.60
CA PHE A 334 -2.10 17.28 -10.10
C PHE A 334 -2.12 16.18 -9.05
N TYR A 335 -3.08 16.21 -8.12
CA TYR A 335 -3.23 15.16 -7.12
C TYR A 335 -3.52 13.81 -7.78
N SER A 336 -4.51 13.75 -8.68
CA SER A 336 -4.91 12.50 -9.34
C SER A 336 -3.79 11.96 -10.24
N PHE A 337 -3.05 12.84 -10.90
CA PHE A 337 -1.88 12.50 -11.70
C PHE A 337 -0.77 11.85 -10.87
N VAL A 338 -0.47 12.40 -9.69
CA VAL A 338 0.51 11.82 -8.75
C VAL A 338 0.08 10.45 -8.25
N VAL A 339 -1.19 10.29 -7.88
CA VAL A 339 -1.71 9.00 -7.44
C VAL A 339 -1.66 7.98 -8.60
N ALA A 340 -1.98 8.40 -9.83
CA ALA A 340 -1.87 7.55 -11.02
C ALA A 340 -0.41 7.13 -11.29
N ILE A 341 0.54 8.06 -11.26
CA ILE A 341 1.97 7.76 -11.50
C ILE A 341 2.55 6.85 -10.42
N THR A 342 2.26 7.10 -9.15
CA THR A 342 2.75 6.26 -8.04
C THR A 342 2.18 4.85 -8.12
N THR A 343 0.88 4.73 -8.39
CA THR A 343 0.22 3.42 -8.52
C THR A 343 0.71 2.65 -9.74
N LEU A 344 0.94 3.32 -10.89
CA LEU A 344 1.55 2.73 -12.08
C LEU A 344 2.97 2.26 -11.80
N SER A 345 3.80 3.10 -11.17
CA SER A 345 5.19 2.76 -10.83
C SER A 345 5.27 1.56 -9.91
N ASN A 346 4.43 1.51 -8.87
CA ASN A 346 4.33 0.38 -7.97
C ASN A 346 3.88 -0.90 -8.72
N LYS A 347 2.92 -0.79 -9.64
CA LYS A 347 2.45 -1.92 -10.45
C LYS A 347 3.57 -2.46 -11.36
N ILE A 348 4.35 -1.58 -11.99
CA ILE A 348 5.48 -1.94 -12.86
C ILE A 348 6.57 -2.66 -12.05
N ILE A 349 6.99 -2.11 -10.90
CA ILE A 349 8.02 -2.74 -10.06
C ILE A 349 7.60 -4.15 -9.65
N ARG A 350 6.36 -4.31 -9.17
CA ARG A 350 5.84 -5.61 -8.73
C ARG A 350 5.74 -6.62 -9.87
N ALA A 351 5.35 -6.17 -11.06
CA ALA A 351 5.37 -7.01 -12.26
C ALA A 351 6.80 -7.42 -12.63
N GLU A 352 7.78 -6.51 -12.56
CA GLU A 352 9.19 -6.83 -12.84
C GLU A 352 9.76 -7.83 -11.82
N VAL A 353 9.37 -7.75 -10.54
CA VAL A 353 9.74 -8.74 -9.51
C VAL A 353 9.24 -10.14 -9.90
N LEU A 354 7.98 -10.24 -10.33
CA LEU A 354 7.38 -11.50 -10.80
C LEU A 354 8.10 -12.04 -12.04
N ILE A 355 8.30 -11.19 -13.05
CA ILE A 355 8.98 -11.54 -14.30
C ILE A 355 10.42 -11.97 -14.04
N SER A 356 11.14 -11.28 -13.15
CA SER A 356 12.49 -11.65 -12.75
C SER A 356 12.52 -13.01 -12.07
N ALA A 357 11.59 -13.29 -11.16
CA ALA A 357 11.50 -14.60 -10.51
C ALA A 357 11.22 -15.74 -11.52
N ILE A 358 10.30 -15.54 -12.46
CA ILE A 358 9.99 -16.54 -13.51
C ILE A 358 11.20 -16.81 -14.40
N ARG A 359 11.94 -15.76 -14.79
CA ARG A 359 13.19 -15.91 -15.57
C ARG A 359 14.28 -16.64 -14.80
N GLU A 360 14.34 -16.43 -13.49
CA GLU A 360 15.30 -17.10 -12.61
C GLU A 360 14.96 -18.58 -12.39
N MET A 361 13.67 -18.94 -12.35
CA MET A 361 13.21 -20.32 -12.23
C MET A 361 13.54 -21.17 -13.45
N LYS A 362 13.54 -20.58 -14.66
CA LYS A 362 13.80 -21.30 -15.92
C LYS A 362 14.80 -20.55 -16.79
N VAL A 363 16.00 -21.10 -16.91
CA VAL A 363 17.10 -20.55 -17.72
C VAL A 363 16.69 -20.34 -19.19
N SER A 364 15.81 -21.19 -19.73
CA SER A 364 15.28 -21.07 -21.10
C SER A 364 14.52 -19.78 -21.37
N TYR A 365 14.08 -19.05 -20.34
CA TYR A 365 13.36 -17.79 -20.50
C TYR A 365 14.25 -16.55 -20.51
N ARG A 366 15.58 -16.74 -20.47
CA ARG A 366 16.54 -15.63 -20.43
C ARG A 366 16.71 -14.93 -21.77
N ASP A 367 16.33 -15.55 -22.87
CA ASP A 367 16.40 -14.94 -24.19
C ASP A 367 15.46 -13.73 -24.28
N ARG A 368 15.79 -12.80 -25.19
CA ARG A 368 15.05 -11.54 -25.32
C ARG A 368 13.60 -11.78 -25.78
N SER A 369 13.41 -12.68 -26.74
CA SER A 369 12.08 -13.07 -27.25
C SER A 369 11.24 -13.75 -26.16
N SER A 370 11.81 -14.73 -25.45
CA SER A 370 11.12 -15.40 -24.35
C SER A 370 10.79 -14.44 -23.20
N THR A 371 11.67 -13.48 -22.90
CA THR A 371 11.41 -12.45 -21.89
C THR A 371 10.20 -11.61 -22.28
N SER A 372 10.11 -11.16 -23.53
CA SER A 372 8.94 -10.40 -24.01
C SER A 372 7.65 -11.21 -23.93
N ILE A 373 7.68 -12.51 -24.26
CA ILE A 373 6.51 -13.40 -24.13
C ILE A 373 6.08 -13.53 -22.66
N VAL A 374 7.04 -13.74 -21.74
CA VAL A 374 6.77 -13.81 -20.30
C VAL A 374 6.15 -12.51 -19.79
N VAL A 375 6.67 -11.35 -20.21
CA VAL A 375 6.12 -10.03 -19.85
C VAL A 375 4.66 -9.93 -20.29
N VAL A 376 4.36 -10.22 -21.56
CA VAL A 376 2.99 -10.14 -22.11
C VAL A 376 2.06 -11.09 -21.36
N LEU A 377 2.49 -12.32 -21.10
CA LEU A 377 1.68 -13.31 -20.39
C LEU A 377 1.36 -12.88 -18.95
N VAL A 378 2.37 -12.38 -18.20
CA VAL A 378 2.15 -11.90 -16.81
C VAL A 378 1.21 -10.70 -16.79
N VAL A 379 1.38 -9.74 -17.70
CA VAL A 379 0.49 -8.56 -17.77
C VAL A 379 -0.92 -8.95 -18.20
N LEU A 380 -1.08 -9.88 -19.14
CA LEU A 380 -2.38 -10.36 -19.60
C LEU A 380 -3.13 -11.13 -18.51
N ILE A 381 -2.46 -12.07 -17.83
CA ILE A 381 -3.04 -12.84 -16.73
C ILE A 381 -3.47 -11.90 -15.58
N THR A 382 -2.61 -10.95 -15.20
CA THR A 382 -2.97 -9.97 -14.15
C THR A 382 -4.17 -9.12 -14.56
N THR A 383 -4.29 -8.78 -15.84
CA THR A 383 -5.46 -8.04 -16.37
C THR A 383 -6.73 -8.88 -16.35
N ILE A 384 -6.66 -10.17 -16.71
CA ILE A 384 -7.82 -11.07 -16.67
C ILE A 384 -8.33 -11.23 -15.23
N ILE A 385 -7.43 -11.49 -14.27
CA ILE A 385 -7.81 -11.63 -12.86
C ILE A 385 -8.33 -10.30 -12.29
N GLN A 386 -7.79 -9.19 -12.76
CA GLN A 386 -8.33 -7.89 -12.38
C GLN A 386 -9.80 -7.72 -12.81
N LEU A 387 -10.22 -8.27 -13.95
CA LEU A 387 -11.65 -8.27 -14.35
C LEU A 387 -12.53 -9.01 -13.32
N PHE A 388 -12.00 -10.03 -12.64
CA PHE A 388 -12.73 -10.71 -11.55
C PHE A 388 -12.97 -9.78 -10.36
N PHE A 389 -12.01 -8.91 -10.03
CA PHE A 389 -12.17 -7.86 -9.01
C PHE A 389 -13.13 -6.73 -9.43
N MET A 390 -13.69 -6.79 -10.64
CA MET A 390 -14.73 -5.87 -11.11
C MET A 390 -16.16 -6.38 -10.91
N SER A 391 -16.32 -7.58 -10.32
CA SER A 391 -17.62 -8.15 -9.98
C SER A 391 -18.43 -7.25 -9.03
N GLN A 392 -19.72 -7.56 -8.85
CA GLN A 392 -20.64 -6.80 -7.99
C GLN A 392 -20.09 -6.52 -6.58
N ASN A 393 -19.37 -7.47 -5.98
CA ASN A 393 -18.76 -7.31 -4.66
C ASN A 393 -17.27 -6.97 -4.72
N GLY A 394 -16.74 -6.74 -5.93
CA GLY A 394 -15.32 -6.62 -6.21
C GLY A 394 -14.62 -5.49 -5.46
N TYR A 395 -15.30 -4.37 -5.22
CA TYR A 395 -14.75 -3.27 -4.43
C TYR A 395 -14.59 -3.62 -2.94
N SER A 396 -15.63 -4.20 -2.31
CA SER A 396 -15.56 -4.67 -0.92
C SER A 396 -14.45 -5.73 -0.76
N ILE A 397 -14.36 -6.66 -1.71
CA ILE A 397 -13.29 -7.66 -1.77
C ILE A 397 -11.90 -6.99 -1.87
N THR A 398 -11.75 -6.02 -2.77
CA THR A 398 -10.50 -5.27 -2.99
C THR A 398 -10.03 -4.55 -1.72
N ILE A 399 -10.94 -3.85 -1.03
CA ILE A 399 -10.62 -3.15 0.22
C ILE A 399 -10.20 -4.16 1.28
N SER A 400 -10.97 -5.22 1.45
CA SER A 400 -10.71 -6.19 2.50
C SER A 400 -9.40 -6.95 2.27
N ILE A 401 -9.07 -7.26 1.01
CA ILE A 401 -7.77 -7.84 0.65
C ILE A 401 -6.63 -6.87 1.02
N LYS A 402 -6.77 -5.57 0.71
CA LYS A 402 -5.75 -4.56 1.04
C LYS A 402 -5.59 -4.28 2.53
N ARG A 403 -6.69 -4.36 3.26
CA ARG A 403 -6.76 -4.02 4.68
C ARG A 403 -6.35 -5.18 5.57
N SER A 404 -6.74 -6.40 5.22
CA SER A 404 -6.63 -7.56 6.08
C SER A 404 -5.71 -8.63 5.50
N VAL A 405 -6.02 -9.16 4.31
CA VAL A 405 -5.32 -10.33 3.73
C VAL A 405 -3.83 -10.04 3.48
N ILE A 406 -3.53 -9.03 2.66
CA ILE A 406 -2.13 -8.71 2.29
C ILE A 406 -1.27 -8.43 3.54
N PRO A 407 -1.69 -7.60 4.50
CA PRO A 407 -0.90 -7.38 5.72
C PRO A 407 -0.68 -8.63 6.56
N ILE A 408 -1.71 -9.45 6.76
CA ILE A 408 -1.61 -10.71 7.53
C ILE A 408 -0.61 -11.65 6.85
N ASP A 409 -0.75 -11.87 5.55
CA ASP A 409 0.12 -12.76 4.80
C ASP A 409 1.56 -12.24 4.77
N SER A 410 1.75 -10.92 4.59
CA SER A 410 3.07 -10.29 4.67
C SER A 410 3.73 -10.49 6.04
N ILE A 411 3.00 -10.34 7.15
CA ILE A 411 3.55 -10.56 8.50
C ILE A 411 3.94 -12.04 8.68
N VAL A 412 3.09 -12.96 8.24
CA VAL A 412 3.38 -14.41 8.33
C VAL A 412 4.60 -14.75 7.49
N VAL A 413 4.71 -14.23 6.27
CA VAL A 413 5.90 -14.40 5.43
C VAL A 413 7.14 -13.84 6.11
N VAL A 414 7.10 -12.63 6.70
CA VAL A 414 8.24 -12.07 7.46
C VAL A 414 8.66 -12.97 8.62
N LEU A 415 7.69 -13.53 9.37
CA LEU A 415 7.98 -14.45 10.48
C LEU A 415 8.68 -15.72 9.97
N PHE A 416 8.20 -16.30 8.86
CA PHE A 416 8.86 -17.45 8.24
C PHE A 416 10.24 -17.10 7.66
N GLU A 417 10.41 -15.91 7.06
CA GLU A 417 11.72 -15.44 6.59
C GLU A 417 12.71 -15.34 7.76
N LEU A 418 12.31 -14.70 8.86
CA LEU A 418 13.13 -14.56 10.06
C LEU A 418 13.43 -15.91 10.71
N PHE A 419 12.46 -16.82 10.74
CA PHE A 419 12.67 -18.18 11.22
C PHE A 419 13.67 -18.95 10.35
N ALA A 420 13.52 -18.89 9.02
CA ALA A 420 14.42 -19.56 8.09
C ALA A 420 15.86 -19.02 8.19
N ILE A 421 16.00 -17.69 8.28
CA ILE A 421 17.30 -17.02 8.45
C ILE A 421 17.88 -17.33 9.83
N GLY A 422 17.08 -17.26 10.89
CA GLY A 422 17.55 -17.42 12.26
C GLY A 422 17.98 -18.83 12.60
N THR A 423 17.16 -19.82 12.27
CA THR A 423 17.34 -21.22 12.66
C THR A 423 18.28 -21.98 11.72
N PHE A 424 18.13 -21.82 10.40
CA PHE A 424 18.87 -22.66 9.44
C PHE A 424 20.08 -21.95 8.84
N TYR A 425 19.96 -20.66 8.51
CA TYR A 425 21.10 -19.90 7.99
C TYR A 425 22.02 -19.36 9.10
N GLY A 426 21.43 -18.97 10.23
CA GLY A 426 22.09 -18.39 11.39
C GLY A 426 22.27 -16.87 11.26
N PHE A 427 21.69 -16.10 12.20
CA PHE A 427 21.83 -14.63 12.22
C PHE A 427 23.30 -14.16 12.28
N ARG A 428 24.18 -14.94 12.91
CA ARG A 428 25.63 -14.64 12.99
C ARG A 428 26.29 -14.67 11.61
N VAL A 429 26.00 -15.70 10.81
CA VAL A 429 26.52 -15.85 9.45
C VAL A 429 25.94 -14.77 8.53
N PHE A 430 24.65 -14.47 8.68
CA PHE A 430 23.99 -13.39 7.96
C PHE A 430 24.65 -12.03 8.24
N TYR A 431 24.86 -11.71 9.51
CA TYR A 431 25.47 -10.45 9.89
C TYR A 431 26.90 -10.33 9.38
N SER A 432 27.72 -11.38 9.54
CA SER A 432 29.08 -11.44 9.01
C SER A 432 29.16 -11.09 7.53
N ASN A 433 28.31 -11.74 6.73
CA ASN A 433 28.25 -11.51 5.30
C ASN A 433 27.80 -10.09 4.96
N THR A 434 26.88 -9.53 5.74
CA THR A 434 26.42 -8.15 5.58
C THR A 434 27.53 -7.14 5.92
N SER A 435 28.25 -7.35 7.02
CA SER A 435 29.39 -6.50 7.38
C SER A 435 30.49 -6.57 6.35
N PHE A 436 30.79 -7.76 5.82
CA PHE A 436 31.77 -7.92 4.75
C PHE A 436 31.41 -7.10 3.49
N MET A 437 30.13 -7.00 3.14
CA MET A 437 29.68 -6.16 2.04
C MET A 437 29.90 -4.66 2.29
N ILE A 438 29.82 -4.22 3.55
CA ILE A 438 29.94 -2.81 3.96
C ILE A 438 31.41 -2.40 4.20
N VAL A 439 32.22 -3.28 4.81
CA VAL A 439 33.54 -2.95 5.41
C VAL A 439 34.61 -2.56 4.38
N ASN A 440 34.51 -2.97 3.12
CA ASN A 440 35.42 -2.45 2.09
C ASN A 440 35.20 -0.94 1.79
N SER A 441 34.14 -0.31 2.32
CA SER A 441 33.88 1.13 2.16
C SER A 441 34.22 2.00 3.38
N VAL A 442 34.37 1.43 4.58
CA VAL A 442 34.60 2.19 5.82
C VAL A 442 35.86 1.71 6.52
N ARG A 443 36.86 2.59 6.54
CA ARG A 443 38.19 2.41 7.12
C ARG A 443 38.09 2.16 8.64
N LYS A 444 38.30 0.90 9.06
CA LYS A 444 38.94 0.33 10.29
C LYS A 444 39.09 1.10 11.63
N ASN A 445 38.36 2.19 11.90
CA ASN A 445 38.71 3.08 13.03
C ASN A 445 37.87 2.94 14.31
N ASN A 446 36.90 2.00 14.43
CA ASN A 446 36.18 1.86 15.71
C ASN A 446 35.60 0.46 16.00
N GLU A 447 36.48 -0.51 16.30
CA GLU A 447 36.13 -1.91 16.58
C GLU A 447 35.08 -2.07 17.71
N LYS A 448 35.11 -1.21 18.73
CA LYS A 448 34.16 -1.24 19.85
C LYS A 448 32.74 -0.81 19.45
N GLY A 449 32.63 0.24 18.62
CA GLY A 449 31.33 0.75 18.17
C GLY A 449 30.62 -0.24 17.25
N GLU A 450 31.37 -0.90 16.36
CA GLU A 450 30.85 -1.95 15.51
C GLU A 450 30.29 -3.11 16.35
N LEU A 451 31.01 -3.56 17.39
CA LEU A 451 30.58 -4.66 18.25
C LEU A 451 29.26 -4.36 19.01
N ILE A 452 29.03 -3.11 19.42
CA ILE A 452 27.75 -2.71 20.03
C ILE A 452 26.61 -2.77 19.01
N ILE A 453 26.81 -2.19 17.82
CA ILE A 453 25.81 -2.21 16.74
C ILE A 453 25.48 -3.65 16.32
N ASN A 454 26.50 -4.51 16.24
CA ASN A 454 26.39 -5.95 16.03
C ASN A 454 25.41 -6.59 17.01
N ILE A 455 25.66 -6.42 18.31
CA ILE A 455 24.85 -7.02 19.38
C ILE A 455 23.41 -6.52 19.31
N VAL A 456 23.23 -5.19 19.17
CA VAL A 456 21.90 -4.58 19.06
C VAL A 456 21.13 -5.15 17.87
N MET A 457 21.76 -5.25 16.70
CA MET A 457 21.12 -5.81 15.50
C MET A 457 20.76 -7.29 15.69
N ILE A 458 21.62 -8.09 16.30
CA ILE A 458 21.33 -9.50 16.58
C ILE A 458 20.13 -9.63 17.52
N ILE A 459 20.07 -8.83 18.60
CA ILE A 459 18.94 -8.84 19.54
C ILE A 459 17.65 -8.42 18.84
N LEU A 460 17.70 -7.36 18.03
CA LEU A 460 16.54 -6.88 17.29
C LEU A 460 15.99 -7.95 16.33
N TRP A 461 16.86 -8.60 15.55
CA TRP A 461 16.46 -9.59 14.54
C TRP A 461 16.02 -10.92 15.13
N SER A 462 16.69 -11.38 16.20
CA SER A 462 16.43 -12.69 16.80
C SER A 462 15.25 -12.69 17.77
N MET A 463 14.99 -11.58 18.46
CA MET A 463 14.02 -11.53 19.55
C MET A 463 12.96 -10.45 19.34
N VAL A 464 13.36 -9.19 19.23
CA VAL A 464 12.41 -8.06 19.28
C VAL A 464 11.46 -8.06 18.08
N ILE A 465 12.00 -8.12 16.86
CA ILE A 465 11.18 -8.06 15.63
C ILE A 465 10.22 -9.25 15.54
N PRO A 466 10.63 -10.53 15.73
CA PRO A 466 9.71 -11.66 15.74
C PRO A 466 8.58 -11.54 16.78
N ILE A 467 8.89 -11.11 18.01
CA ILE A 467 7.88 -10.98 19.08
C ILE A 467 6.89 -9.87 18.72
N VAL A 468 7.37 -8.69 18.34
CA VAL A 468 6.51 -7.53 18.04
C VAL A 468 5.63 -7.79 16.80
N THR A 469 6.18 -8.46 15.79
CA THR A 469 5.42 -8.85 14.58
C THR A 469 4.37 -9.92 14.88
N LEU A 470 4.70 -10.93 15.71
CA LEU A 470 3.75 -11.94 16.17
C LEU A 470 2.60 -11.33 16.98
N LEU A 471 2.90 -10.42 17.91
CA LEU A 471 1.88 -9.74 18.70
C LEU A 471 0.96 -8.85 17.81
N SER A 472 1.52 -8.20 16.79
CA SER A 472 0.75 -7.47 15.77
C SER A 472 -0.17 -8.41 14.97
N LEU A 473 0.33 -9.58 14.56
CA LEU A 473 -0.45 -10.62 13.86
C LEU A 473 -1.64 -11.10 14.68
N ILE A 474 -1.44 -11.39 15.98
CA ILE A 474 -2.51 -11.82 16.89
C ILE A 474 -3.60 -10.74 16.98
N LYS A 475 -3.19 -9.47 17.07
CA LYS A 475 -4.14 -8.36 17.11
C LYS A 475 -4.94 -8.25 15.81
N MET A 476 -4.28 -8.31 14.66
CA MET A 476 -4.93 -8.21 13.35
C MET A 476 -5.90 -9.36 13.08
N THR A 477 -5.53 -10.59 13.43
CA THR A 477 -6.39 -11.76 13.28
C THR A 477 -7.61 -11.71 14.20
N ARG A 478 -7.45 -11.21 15.44
CA ARG A 478 -8.58 -10.97 16.35
C ARG A 478 -9.53 -9.89 15.81
N ASP A 479 -9.00 -8.82 15.24
CA ASP A 479 -9.82 -7.76 14.65
C ASP A 479 -10.53 -8.23 13.37
N LEU A 480 -9.92 -9.13 12.60
CA LEU A 480 -10.56 -9.80 11.46
C LEU A 480 -11.74 -10.66 11.91
N HIS A 481 -11.58 -11.44 12.99
CA HIS A 481 -12.63 -12.33 13.48
C HIS A 481 -13.88 -11.60 14.00
N LYS A 482 -13.76 -10.33 14.38
CA LYS A 482 -14.91 -9.50 14.78
C LYS A 482 -15.79 -9.03 13.59
N GLY A 483 -15.37 -9.25 12.35
CA GLY A 483 -16.12 -8.89 11.15
C GLY A 483 -17.20 -9.91 10.77
N ASN A 484 -17.97 -9.66 9.71
CA ASN A 484 -19.01 -10.56 9.20
C ASN A 484 -18.49 -11.95 8.81
N ASP A 485 -19.16 -13.01 9.29
CA ASP A 485 -18.73 -14.42 9.16
C ASP A 485 -18.47 -14.87 7.71
N VAL A 486 -19.36 -14.56 6.77
CA VAL A 486 -19.23 -15.01 5.36
C VAL A 486 -17.99 -14.40 4.68
N LEU A 487 -17.74 -13.12 4.94
CA LEU A 487 -16.57 -12.43 4.40
C LEU A 487 -15.28 -12.98 5.04
N ASN A 488 -15.33 -13.32 6.33
CA ASN A 488 -14.21 -13.93 7.04
C ASN A 488 -13.78 -15.25 6.40
N THR A 489 -14.72 -16.14 6.02
CA THR A 489 -14.39 -17.41 5.37
C THR A 489 -13.64 -17.21 4.04
N MET A 490 -14.10 -16.26 3.21
CA MET A 490 -13.42 -15.93 1.96
C MET A 490 -11.99 -15.43 2.22
N TYR A 491 -11.80 -14.54 3.19
CA TYR A 491 -10.47 -13.97 3.49
C TYR A 491 -9.52 -15.03 4.03
N ILE A 492 -9.98 -15.90 4.93
CA ILE A 492 -9.21 -17.04 5.42
C ILE A 492 -8.80 -17.95 4.26
N THR A 493 -9.71 -18.21 3.32
CA THR A 493 -9.41 -19.04 2.14
C THR A 493 -8.33 -18.41 1.26
N ILE A 494 -8.39 -17.10 1.02
CA ILE A 494 -7.36 -16.39 0.24
C ILE A 494 -6.01 -16.39 0.96
N THR A 495 -5.99 -16.08 2.26
CA THR A 495 -4.79 -16.13 3.11
C THR A 495 -4.16 -17.52 3.09
N LEU A 496 -4.96 -18.58 3.28
CA LEU A 496 -4.48 -19.95 3.20
C LEU A 496 -3.94 -20.27 1.80
N GLY A 497 -4.61 -19.83 0.74
CA GLY A 497 -4.14 -20.01 -0.64
C GLY A 497 -2.78 -19.35 -0.91
N ILE A 498 -2.56 -18.14 -0.38
CA ILE A 498 -1.29 -17.41 -0.52
C ILE A 498 -0.17 -18.06 0.28
N LEU A 499 -0.47 -18.59 1.47
CA LEU A 499 0.50 -19.22 2.36
C LEU A 499 0.73 -20.71 2.09
N MET A 500 -0.18 -21.39 1.38
CA MET A 500 -0.11 -22.81 1.00
C MET A 500 1.22 -23.23 0.34
N PRO A 501 1.87 -22.42 -0.52
CA PRO A 501 3.15 -22.78 -1.11
C PRO A 501 4.24 -23.14 -0.09
N ILE A 502 4.21 -22.57 1.12
CA ILE A 502 5.17 -22.84 2.20
C ILE A 502 5.15 -24.33 2.59
N PRO A 503 4.06 -24.89 3.15
CA PRO A 503 4.01 -26.30 3.51
C PRO A 503 4.01 -27.22 2.28
N MET A 504 3.35 -26.85 1.18
CA MET A 504 3.22 -27.74 0.01
C MET A 504 4.57 -28.01 -0.64
N LEU A 505 5.41 -26.99 -0.82
CA LEU A 505 6.73 -27.17 -1.42
C LEU A 505 7.71 -27.85 -0.47
N LEU A 506 7.59 -27.63 0.85
CA LEU A 506 8.35 -28.37 1.85
C LEU A 506 8.07 -29.87 1.74
N ILE A 507 6.80 -30.27 1.77
CA ILE A 507 6.37 -31.67 1.67
C ILE A 507 6.83 -32.28 0.34
N LYS A 508 6.65 -31.56 -0.77
CA LYS A 508 7.08 -32.01 -2.10
C LYS A 508 8.59 -32.28 -2.13
N ARG A 509 9.41 -31.35 -1.64
CA ARG A 509 10.88 -31.49 -1.61
C ARG A 509 11.33 -32.61 -0.68
N MET A 510 10.67 -32.77 0.47
CA MET A 510 10.93 -33.92 1.36
C MET A 510 10.61 -35.24 0.64
N TYR A 511 9.48 -35.33 -0.05
CA TYR A 511 9.13 -36.51 -0.82
C TYR A 511 10.14 -36.82 -1.95
N GLU A 512 10.61 -35.80 -2.67
CA GLU A 512 11.65 -35.95 -3.70
C GLU A 512 12.97 -36.48 -3.11
N GLN A 513 13.38 -35.99 -1.93
CA GLN A 513 14.58 -36.46 -1.24
C GLN A 513 14.43 -37.90 -0.76
N TYR A 514 13.27 -38.23 -0.20
CA TYR A 514 12.93 -39.58 0.24
C TYR A 514 12.99 -40.57 -0.93
N ARG A 515 12.34 -40.23 -2.05
CA ARG A 515 12.34 -41.06 -3.27
C ARG A 515 13.75 -41.25 -3.86
N SER A 516 14.61 -40.25 -3.72
CA SER A 516 16.00 -40.29 -4.21
C SER A 516 16.96 -40.97 -3.23
N GLY A 517 16.50 -41.42 -2.05
CA GLY A 517 17.36 -42.00 -1.00
C GLY A 517 18.33 -40.99 -0.37
N CYS A 518 18.09 -39.69 -0.53
CA CYS A 518 18.94 -38.63 -0.02
C CYS A 518 18.47 -38.12 1.36
N SER A 519 19.41 -37.61 2.16
CA SER A 519 19.09 -37.09 3.50
C SER A 519 18.30 -35.78 3.43
N PHE A 520 17.23 -35.67 4.23
CA PHE A 520 16.48 -34.42 4.41
C PHE A 520 17.32 -33.25 4.94
N ALA A 521 18.43 -33.54 5.63
CA ALA A 521 19.33 -32.51 6.16
C ALA A 521 19.90 -31.60 5.06
N THR A 522 19.96 -32.07 3.80
CA THR A 522 20.39 -31.28 2.66
C THR A 522 19.43 -30.14 2.32
N LEU A 523 18.12 -30.29 2.59
CA LEU A 523 17.11 -29.25 2.34
C LEU A 523 17.19 -28.07 3.32
N PHE A 524 17.77 -28.30 4.49
CA PHE A 524 17.93 -27.31 5.56
C PHE A 524 19.33 -26.70 5.58
N LYS A 525 20.19 -27.09 4.64
CA LYS A 525 21.54 -26.55 4.47
C LYS A 525 21.60 -25.76 3.19
N ARG A 526 22.37 -24.68 3.22
CA ARG A 526 22.69 -23.90 2.03
C ARG A 526 23.45 -24.76 1.02
N ASN A 527 23.16 -24.59 -0.26
CA ASN A 527 23.88 -25.26 -1.33
C ASN A 527 25.30 -24.68 -1.42
N PRO A 528 26.37 -25.44 -1.11
CA PRO A 528 27.73 -24.91 -1.04
C PRO A 528 28.25 -24.39 -2.38
N ASP A 529 27.77 -24.95 -3.49
CA ASP A 529 28.25 -24.60 -4.84
C ASP A 529 27.54 -23.36 -5.41
N LEU A 530 26.28 -23.16 -5.00
CA LEU A 530 25.40 -22.12 -5.55
C LEU A 530 25.20 -20.93 -4.59
N TRP A 531 25.39 -21.12 -3.29
CA TRP A 531 25.28 -20.06 -2.29
C TRP A 531 26.50 -19.12 -2.32
N GLY A 532 26.26 -17.84 -2.03
CA GLY A 532 27.30 -16.83 -1.92
C GLY A 532 27.34 -15.84 -3.08
N PRO A 533 28.36 -14.95 -3.08
CA PRO A 533 28.57 -13.96 -4.12
C PRO A 533 28.72 -14.60 -5.49
N ARG A 534 28.24 -13.88 -6.51
CA ARG A 534 28.33 -14.31 -7.91
C ARG A 534 29.77 -14.31 -8.43
N LEU A 535 30.59 -13.36 -7.98
CA LEU A 535 32.01 -13.29 -8.31
C LEU A 535 32.81 -14.25 -7.44
N ARG A 536 33.68 -15.06 -8.07
CA ARG A 536 34.49 -16.09 -7.39
C ARG A 536 35.46 -15.49 -6.38
N SER A 537 36.04 -14.31 -6.66
CA SER A 537 36.90 -13.56 -5.74
C SER A 537 36.17 -13.24 -4.44
N ASN A 538 35.00 -12.62 -4.55
CA ASN A 538 34.18 -12.20 -3.42
C ASN A 538 33.68 -13.41 -2.62
N ARG A 539 33.39 -14.52 -3.31
CA ARG A 539 33.00 -15.78 -2.66
C ARG A 539 34.13 -16.35 -1.80
N HIS A 540 35.36 -16.37 -2.30
CA HIS A 540 36.50 -16.88 -1.54
C HIS A 540 36.78 -16.02 -0.29
N GLU A 541 36.65 -14.70 -0.42
CA GLU A 541 36.78 -13.77 0.71
C GLU A 541 35.65 -13.93 1.73
N ALA A 542 34.40 -14.05 1.27
CA ALA A 542 33.26 -14.30 2.15
C ALA A 542 33.40 -15.63 2.91
N GLU A 543 33.83 -16.70 2.24
CA GLU A 543 34.13 -17.98 2.90
C GLU A 543 35.27 -17.84 3.93
N LYS A 544 36.31 -17.07 3.62
CA LYS A 544 37.40 -16.80 4.57
C LYS A 544 36.88 -16.06 5.80
N ALA A 545 36.03 -15.05 5.62
CA ALA A 545 35.39 -14.32 6.71
C ALA A 545 34.53 -15.25 7.59
N GLU A 546 33.70 -16.11 6.97
CA GLU A 546 32.90 -17.08 7.70
C GLU A 546 33.75 -18.09 8.48
N ARG A 547 34.88 -18.57 7.91
CA ARG A 547 35.81 -19.47 8.59
C ARG A 547 36.48 -18.81 9.79
N MET A 548 36.80 -17.52 9.70
CA MET A 548 37.37 -16.78 10.84
C MET A 548 36.39 -16.70 12.00
N ILE A 549 35.11 -16.47 11.74
CA ILE A 549 34.08 -16.42 12.80
C ILE A 549 33.90 -17.77 13.48
N ARG A 550 33.95 -18.87 12.73
CA ARG A 550 33.91 -20.22 13.33
C ARG A 550 35.12 -20.56 14.21
N LYS A 551 36.21 -19.79 14.13
CA LYS A 551 37.42 -19.97 14.95
C LYS A 551 37.47 -19.05 16.16
N TRP A 552 36.79 -17.92 16.11
CA TRP A 552 36.68 -16.97 17.21
C TRP A 552 35.74 -17.44 18.34
N TRP A 553 34.99 -18.50 18.06
CA TRP A 553 34.08 -19.22 18.94
C TRP A 553 34.43 -20.69 18.89
#